data_AF-A0A2B8A9V5-F1
#
_entry.id   AF-A0A2B8A9V5-F1
#
_cell.length_a   1.000
_cell.length_b   1.000
_cell.length_c   1.000
_cell.angle_alpha   90.00
_cell.angle_beta   90.00
_cell.angle_gamma   90.00
#
_symmetry.space_group_name_H-M   'P 1'
#
loop_
_entity.id
_entity.type
_entity.pdbx_description
1 polymer ?
#
loop_
_entity_poly.entity_id
_entity_poly.type
_entity_poly.pdbx_seq_one_letter_code
_entity_poly.pdbx_strand_id
1 'polypeptide(L)'
;KTSECIAQIVKDLDEAAEALPAKYPNAAVDYGRITKVAALAVKGTVLLWHASPLFNPSNEQSRWQTAYDANKAARDAATDAGYGLYENFKNIWYKEQNKEVIMVNQFFYPGHPADFTYIRAGQYNYNQPYLPMLLGFPKKDGSPLQFDVNRQSDPDYNQQFLKDFYTNRDPRFYATVFFGGVPYMTADELADSYRKGETYWCVYRFNGSGDATNRTNYTSVLVSDFKRGGIAGIVGFYDRKGMDTTAAAADQNINRSQTDFPVIRYAEVLMNYGECANETGNKGEA
;
A
#
# COMPACT_ATOMS: atom_id res chain seq x y z
N LYS A 1 -13.86 11.55 28.09
CA LYS A 1 -14.35 10.25 27.53
C LYS A 1 -14.02 10.17 26.05
N THR A 2 -13.88 8.99 25.44
CA THR A 2 -13.60 8.86 24.00
C THR A 2 -14.59 9.64 23.13
N SER A 3 -15.88 9.62 23.49
CA SER A 3 -16.92 10.37 22.78
C SER A 3 -16.72 11.88 22.78
N GLU A 4 -16.12 12.47 23.82
CA GLU A 4 -15.82 13.91 23.88
C GLU A 4 -14.67 14.26 22.93
N CYS A 5 -13.63 13.41 22.87
CA CYS A 5 -12.53 13.57 21.91
C CYS A 5 -13.04 13.46 20.47
N ILE A 6 -13.88 12.47 20.17
CA ILE A 6 -14.49 12.32 18.84
C ILE A 6 -15.34 13.53 18.49
N ALA A 7 -16.18 14.01 19.42
CA ALA A 7 -17.01 15.19 19.21
C ALA A 7 -16.16 16.45 18.90
N GLN A 8 -15.04 16.64 19.62
CA GLN A 8 -14.14 17.76 19.35
C GLN A 8 -13.47 17.64 17.97
N ILE A 9 -12.96 16.45 17.61
CA ILE A 9 -12.34 16.22 16.29
C ILE A 9 -13.35 16.48 15.16
N VAL A 10 -14.59 15.98 15.30
CA VAL A 10 -15.64 16.20 14.31
C VAL A 10 -15.96 17.69 14.17
N LYS A 11 -16.07 18.41 15.29
CA LYS A 11 -16.30 19.86 15.28
C LYS A 11 -15.20 20.60 14.53
N ASP A 12 -13.93 20.31 14.83
CA ASP A 12 -12.79 20.98 14.18
C ASP A 12 -12.78 20.71 12.66
N LEU A 13 -13.14 19.48 12.25
CA LEU A 13 -13.22 19.10 10.83
C LEU A 13 -14.41 19.75 10.11
N ASP A 14 -15.53 19.95 10.79
CA ASP A 14 -16.68 20.67 10.24
C ASP A 14 -16.35 22.15 10.02
N GLU A 15 -15.77 22.81 11.03
CA GLU A 15 -15.31 24.20 10.92
C GLU A 15 -14.28 24.36 9.79
N ALA A 16 -13.35 23.41 9.64
CA ALA A 16 -12.40 23.38 8.53
C ALA A 16 -13.08 23.18 7.17
N ALA A 17 -14.05 22.26 7.07
CA ALA A 17 -14.78 22.01 5.84
C ALA A 17 -15.63 23.21 5.39
N GLU A 18 -16.10 24.04 6.32
CA GLU A 18 -16.80 25.30 6.03
C GLU A 18 -15.85 26.39 5.55
N ALA A 19 -14.65 26.48 6.13
CA ALA A 19 -13.69 27.55 5.84
C ALA A 19 -12.82 27.30 4.58
N LEU A 20 -12.63 26.05 4.18
CA LEU A 20 -11.71 25.67 3.11
C LEU A 20 -12.42 25.52 1.74
N PRO A 21 -11.74 25.79 0.62
CA PRO A 21 -12.30 25.52 -0.69
C PRO A 21 -12.29 24.00 -0.99
N ALA A 22 -13.24 23.53 -1.80
CA ALA A 22 -13.24 22.15 -2.31
C ALA A 22 -12.04 21.88 -3.24
N LYS A 23 -11.60 22.92 -3.95
CA LYS A 23 -10.40 22.92 -4.80
C LYS A 23 -9.81 24.33 -4.84
N TYR A 24 -8.49 24.43 -4.70
CA TYR A 24 -7.81 25.72 -4.84
C TYR A 24 -7.73 26.12 -6.33
N PRO A 25 -7.90 27.41 -6.67
CA PRO A 25 -7.84 27.87 -8.06
C PRO A 25 -6.47 27.67 -8.72
N ASN A 26 -5.38 27.80 -7.96
CA ASN A 26 -4.01 27.69 -8.49
C ASN A 26 -3.33 26.40 -8.01
N ALA A 27 -3.61 25.30 -8.70
CA ALA A 27 -3.04 24.00 -8.36
C ALA A 27 -1.50 23.98 -8.34
N ALA A 28 -0.82 24.81 -9.14
CA ALA A 28 0.64 24.83 -9.16
C ALA A 28 1.27 25.38 -7.87
N VAL A 29 0.55 26.25 -7.14
CA VAL A 29 1.04 26.90 -5.91
C VAL A 29 0.40 26.31 -4.66
N ASP A 30 -0.84 25.87 -4.77
CA ASP A 30 -1.65 25.42 -3.63
C ASP A 30 -1.73 23.90 -3.49
N TYR A 31 -1.04 23.14 -4.34
CA TYR A 31 -0.95 21.69 -4.18
C TYR A 31 -0.41 21.33 -2.78
N GLY A 32 -1.00 20.31 -2.15
CA GLY A 32 -0.70 19.92 -0.76
C GLY A 32 -1.47 20.68 0.31
N ARG A 33 -2.09 21.84 0.02
CA ARG A 33 -2.96 22.51 0.99
C ARG A 33 -4.21 21.68 1.28
N ILE A 34 -4.62 21.64 2.54
CA ILE A 34 -5.85 20.96 2.95
C ILE A 34 -7.07 21.65 2.31
N THR A 35 -7.96 20.83 1.76
CA THR A 35 -9.21 21.23 1.12
C THR A 35 -10.41 20.83 1.98
N LYS A 36 -11.59 21.38 1.67
CA LYS A 36 -12.86 20.91 2.23
C LYS A 36 -13.07 19.42 2.02
N VAL A 37 -12.71 18.90 0.84
CA VAL A 37 -12.86 17.47 0.52
C VAL A 37 -11.98 16.62 1.44
N ALA A 38 -10.74 17.02 1.68
CA ALA A 38 -9.85 16.33 2.61
C ALA A 38 -10.40 16.35 4.05
N ALA A 39 -10.92 17.49 4.53
CA ALA A 39 -11.52 17.58 5.86
C ALA A 39 -12.74 16.64 6.02
N LEU A 40 -13.63 16.61 5.02
CA LEU A 40 -14.78 15.70 5.00
C LEU A 40 -14.36 14.23 4.95
N ALA A 41 -13.33 13.88 4.17
CA ALA A 41 -12.81 12.51 4.09
C ALA A 41 -12.21 12.04 5.43
N VAL A 42 -11.45 12.91 6.12
CA VAL A 42 -10.95 12.61 7.47
C VAL A 42 -12.10 12.45 8.45
N LYS A 43 -13.11 13.33 8.40
CA LYS A 43 -14.31 13.22 9.25
C LYS A 43 -15.03 11.89 9.03
N GLY A 44 -15.25 11.49 7.78
CA GLY A 44 -15.83 10.20 7.43
C GLY A 44 -15.05 9.02 8.01
N THR A 45 -13.72 9.06 7.93
CA THR A 45 -12.84 8.02 8.48
C THR A 45 -12.91 7.94 10.01
N VAL A 46 -12.87 9.09 10.69
CA VAL A 46 -12.99 9.16 12.16
C VAL A 46 -14.33 8.60 12.64
N LEU A 47 -15.42 8.95 11.96
CA LEU A 47 -16.76 8.47 12.29
C LEU A 47 -16.94 6.99 11.97
N LEU A 48 -16.34 6.49 10.87
CA LEU A 48 -16.26 5.06 10.57
C LEU A 48 -15.60 4.31 11.73
N TRP A 49 -14.41 4.71 12.16
CA TRP A 49 -13.72 4.07 13.29
C TRP A 49 -14.54 4.14 14.59
N HIS A 50 -15.21 5.26 14.85
CA HIS A 50 -16.08 5.39 16.01
C HIS A 50 -17.32 4.48 15.97
N ALA A 51 -17.78 4.12 14.77
CA ALA A 51 -18.86 3.15 14.53
C ALA A 51 -18.38 1.69 14.52
N SER A 52 -17.09 1.44 14.27
CA SER A 52 -16.49 0.10 14.22
C SER A 52 -16.51 -0.64 15.58
N PRO A 53 -16.43 -1.99 15.59
CA PRO A 53 -16.62 -2.81 16.79
C PRO A 53 -15.74 -2.47 18.00
N LEU A 54 -14.53 -1.95 17.78
CA LEU A 54 -13.63 -1.57 18.86
C LEU A 54 -14.19 -0.41 19.73
N PHE A 55 -14.83 0.56 19.11
CA PHE A 55 -15.41 1.73 19.80
C PHE A 55 -16.94 1.61 19.97
N ASN A 56 -17.56 0.68 19.25
CA ASN A 56 -19.00 0.41 19.26
C ASN A 56 -19.30 -1.08 19.55
N PRO A 57 -18.90 -1.62 20.72
CA PRO A 57 -19.06 -3.04 21.03
C PRO A 57 -20.53 -3.49 21.14
N SER A 58 -21.45 -2.55 21.41
CA SER A 58 -22.90 -2.78 21.43
C SER A 58 -23.54 -2.71 20.03
N ASN A 59 -22.76 -2.41 18.99
CA ASN A 59 -23.21 -2.22 17.61
C ASN A 59 -24.39 -1.23 17.50
N GLU A 60 -24.25 -0.07 18.13
CA GLU A 60 -25.23 1.03 18.05
C GLU A 60 -25.37 1.50 16.60
N GLN A 61 -26.53 1.21 16.01
CA GLN A 61 -26.81 1.51 14.60
C GLN A 61 -26.81 3.01 14.28
N SER A 62 -27.10 3.86 15.27
CA SER A 62 -27.02 5.32 15.12
C SER A 62 -25.61 5.80 14.78
N ARG A 63 -24.56 5.11 15.24
CA ARG A 63 -23.16 5.46 14.90
C ARG A 63 -22.83 5.10 13.47
N TRP A 64 -23.29 3.94 13.01
CA TRP A 64 -23.17 3.54 11.61
C TRP A 64 -23.92 4.49 10.69
N GLN A 65 -25.13 4.92 11.06
CA GLN A 65 -25.88 5.93 10.30
C GLN A 65 -25.11 7.26 10.22
N THR A 66 -24.57 7.73 11.34
CA THR A 66 -23.77 8.97 11.37
C THR A 66 -22.52 8.86 10.49
N ALA A 67 -21.83 7.72 10.52
CA ALA A 67 -20.65 7.46 9.68
C ALA A 67 -21.02 7.36 8.20
N TYR A 68 -22.15 6.71 7.88
CA TYR A 68 -22.68 6.62 6.52
C TYR A 68 -22.97 8.01 5.94
N ASP A 69 -23.70 8.85 6.66
CA ASP A 69 -24.07 10.19 6.19
C ASP A 69 -22.81 11.05 5.94
N ALA A 70 -21.81 10.96 6.83
CA ALA A 70 -20.55 11.68 6.68
C ALA A 70 -19.71 11.16 5.50
N ASN A 71 -19.58 9.85 5.32
CA ASN A 71 -18.81 9.28 4.21
C ASN A 71 -19.51 9.48 2.85
N LYS A 72 -20.86 9.48 2.83
CA LYS A 72 -21.63 9.86 1.65
C LYS A 72 -21.38 11.31 1.26
N ALA A 73 -21.44 12.23 2.22
CA ALA A 73 -21.13 13.65 1.99
C ALA A 73 -19.68 13.86 1.51
N ALA A 74 -18.71 13.12 2.06
CA ALA A 74 -17.32 13.16 1.60
C ALA A 74 -17.18 12.65 0.15
N ARG A 75 -17.84 11.55 -0.19
CA ARG A 75 -17.86 10.98 -1.55
C ARG A 75 -18.49 11.93 -2.55
N ASP A 76 -19.62 12.52 -2.22
CA ASP A 76 -20.34 13.46 -3.09
C ASP A 76 -19.49 14.72 -3.31
N ALA A 77 -18.96 15.33 -2.24
CA ALA A 77 -18.09 16.49 -2.34
C ALA A 77 -16.81 16.22 -3.16
N ALA A 78 -16.22 15.02 -3.02
CA ALA A 78 -15.07 14.61 -3.83
C ALA A 78 -15.44 14.46 -5.31
N THR A 79 -16.58 13.85 -5.61
CA THR A 79 -17.08 13.68 -6.99
C THR A 79 -17.33 15.05 -7.63
N ASP A 80 -18.02 15.94 -6.93
CA ASP A 80 -18.36 17.29 -7.41
C ASP A 80 -17.11 18.16 -7.65
N ALA A 81 -16.05 17.95 -6.85
CA ALA A 81 -14.76 18.61 -7.03
C ALA A 81 -13.90 18.01 -8.17
N GLY A 82 -14.38 16.95 -8.82
CA GLY A 82 -13.73 16.29 -9.95
C GLY A 82 -12.68 15.23 -9.57
N TYR A 83 -12.68 14.75 -8.33
CA TYR A 83 -11.89 13.59 -7.95
C TYR A 83 -12.50 12.30 -8.52
N GLY A 84 -11.68 11.29 -8.76
CA GLY A 84 -12.11 10.02 -9.34
C GLY A 84 -11.04 8.95 -9.27
N LEU A 85 -11.42 7.70 -9.55
CA LEU A 85 -10.47 6.59 -9.63
C LEU A 85 -9.51 6.81 -10.80
N TYR A 86 -8.21 6.62 -10.54
CA TYR A 86 -7.18 6.65 -11.55
C TYR A 86 -7.09 5.29 -12.25
N GLU A 87 -6.94 5.31 -13.57
CA GLU A 87 -7.10 4.13 -14.42
C GLU A 87 -6.02 3.08 -14.16
N ASN A 88 -4.81 3.53 -13.84
CA ASN A 88 -3.66 2.65 -13.63
C ASN A 88 -3.16 2.77 -12.19
N PHE A 89 -3.43 1.74 -11.39
CA PHE A 89 -3.04 1.68 -9.98
C PHE A 89 -1.57 2.01 -9.76
N LYS A 90 -0.64 1.42 -10.53
CA LYS A 90 0.80 1.66 -10.39
C LYS A 90 1.12 3.15 -10.52
N ASN A 91 0.46 3.85 -11.44
CA ASN A 91 0.78 5.23 -11.76
C ASN A 91 0.21 6.24 -10.77
N ILE A 92 -0.61 5.84 -9.79
CA ILE A 92 -1.12 6.74 -8.74
C ILE A 92 0.02 7.44 -7.98
N TRP A 93 1.14 6.73 -7.75
CA TRP A 93 2.32 7.28 -7.07
C TRP A 93 3.29 8.03 -7.99
N TYR A 94 3.28 7.74 -9.29
CA TYR A 94 4.27 8.28 -10.25
C TYR A 94 3.72 9.40 -11.14
N LYS A 95 2.42 9.64 -11.07
CA LYS A 95 1.72 10.73 -11.76
C LYS A 95 1.14 11.63 -10.69
N GLU A 96 1.94 12.60 -10.28
CA GLU A 96 1.55 13.59 -9.27
C GLU A 96 0.31 14.37 -9.72
N GLN A 97 -0.41 14.91 -8.73
CA GLN A 97 -1.63 15.71 -8.96
C GLN A 97 -2.73 14.99 -9.75
N ASN A 98 -2.71 13.65 -9.78
CA ASN A 98 -3.76 12.88 -10.43
C ASN A 98 -5.10 13.00 -9.68
N LYS A 99 -6.20 12.75 -10.40
CA LYS A 99 -7.58 12.91 -9.91
C LYS A 99 -7.97 12.01 -8.74
N GLU A 100 -7.15 11.03 -8.36
CA GLU A 100 -7.46 10.17 -7.21
C GLU A 100 -6.92 10.71 -5.88
N VAL A 101 -5.93 11.61 -5.91
CA VAL A 101 -5.24 12.08 -4.69
C VAL A 101 -6.00 13.24 -4.05
N ILE A 102 -6.64 12.99 -2.91
CA ILE A 102 -7.43 13.99 -2.14
C ILE A 102 -6.55 14.74 -1.14
N MET A 103 -5.68 14.01 -0.44
CA MET A 103 -4.70 14.56 0.50
C MET A 103 -3.34 13.93 0.19
N VAL A 104 -2.31 14.75 0.17
CA VAL A 104 -0.95 14.35 -0.21
C VAL A 104 0.04 14.85 0.81
N ASN A 105 1.08 14.05 1.07
CA ASN A 105 2.28 14.50 1.73
C ASN A 105 3.34 14.77 0.65
N GLN A 106 3.76 16.02 0.53
CA GLN A 106 4.70 16.42 -0.50
C GLN A 106 6.15 16.23 -0.05
N PHE A 107 6.97 15.64 -0.91
CA PHE A 107 8.39 15.43 -0.65
C PHE A 107 9.24 16.31 -1.59
N PHE A 108 10.23 16.99 -1.01
CA PHE A 108 11.16 17.84 -1.75
C PHE A 108 12.51 17.89 -1.04
N TYR A 109 13.61 17.91 -1.80
CA TYR A 109 14.96 17.99 -1.23
C TYR A 109 15.47 19.44 -1.21
N PRO A 110 16.20 19.89 -0.17
CA PRO A 110 16.63 19.15 1.03
C PRO A 110 15.68 19.19 2.22
N GLY A 111 14.58 19.94 2.16
CA GLY A 111 13.77 20.25 3.33
C GLY A 111 12.93 19.08 3.86
N HIS A 112 12.39 18.25 2.97
CA HIS A 112 11.52 17.15 3.31
C HIS A 112 11.61 16.02 2.27
N PRO A 113 12.74 15.30 2.16
CA PRO A 113 12.87 14.18 1.22
C PRO A 113 12.23 12.90 1.76
N ALA A 114 11.86 12.01 0.85
CA ALA A 114 11.50 10.63 1.18
C ALA A 114 12.76 9.74 1.20
N ASP A 115 12.92 8.97 2.27
CA ASP A 115 14.02 8.00 2.41
C ASP A 115 13.55 6.58 2.11
N PHE A 116 14.04 6.04 0.99
CA PHE A 116 13.74 4.67 0.57
C PHE A 116 14.90 3.69 0.83
N THR A 117 15.96 4.11 1.51
CA THR A 117 17.14 3.29 1.81
C THR A 117 16.76 1.95 2.43
N TYR A 118 15.84 1.96 3.41
CA TYR A 118 15.54 0.80 4.24
C TYR A 118 14.58 -0.24 3.62
N ILE A 119 13.98 0.07 2.47
CA ILE A 119 13.03 -0.80 1.77
C ILE A 119 13.63 -1.42 0.49
N ARG A 120 14.95 -1.35 0.34
CA ARG A 120 15.69 -1.72 -0.87
C ARG A 120 16.25 -3.13 -0.80
N ALA A 121 15.82 -3.96 -1.73
CA ALA A 121 16.23 -5.34 -1.81
C ALA A 121 17.76 -5.50 -1.93
N GLY A 122 18.37 -6.37 -1.10
CA GLY A 122 19.79 -6.70 -1.16
C GLY A 122 20.73 -5.83 -0.32
N GLN A 123 20.29 -4.66 0.16
CA GLN A 123 21.03 -3.85 1.13
C GLN A 123 20.35 -3.81 2.49
N TYR A 124 19.03 -3.59 2.51
CA TYR A 124 18.22 -3.51 3.72
C TYR A 124 16.95 -4.33 3.55
N ASN A 125 16.24 -4.60 4.65
CA ASN A 125 14.99 -5.34 4.54
C ASN A 125 14.01 -5.11 5.70
N TYR A 126 13.61 -3.84 5.91
CA TYR A 126 12.72 -3.49 7.01
C TYR A 126 11.23 -3.69 6.70
N ASN A 127 10.84 -3.65 5.43
CA ASN A 127 9.45 -3.86 5.01
C ASN A 127 9.31 -5.14 4.18
N GLN A 128 8.78 -6.18 4.81
CA GLN A 128 8.65 -7.53 4.24
C GLN A 128 7.18 -7.95 4.16
N PRO A 129 6.59 -8.03 2.96
CA PRO A 129 5.25 -8.57 2.77
C PRO A 129 5.19 -10.02 3.26
N TYR A 130 4.38 -10.27 4.29
CA TYR A 130 4.18 -11.60 4.86
C TYR A 130 3.10 -12.38 4.08
N LEU A 131 3.07 -13.70 4.25
CA LEU A 131 2.25 -14.60 3.41
C LEU A 131 0.76 -14.21 3.33
N PRO A 132 0.02 -13.96 4.43
CA PRO A 132 -1.35 -13.46 4.35
C PRO A 132 -1.54 -12.19 3.51
N MET A 133 -0.63 -11.20 3.61
CA MET A 133 -0.69 -10.01 2.73
C MET A 133 -0.49 -10.40 1.27
N LEU A 134 0.47 -11.29 0.99
CA LEU A 134 0.71 -11.79 -0.36
C LEU A 134 -0.51 -12.52 -0.90
N LEU A 135 -1.19 -13.35 -0.10
CA LEU A 135 -2.39 -14.09 -0.48
C LEU A 135 -3.65 -13.21 -0.58
N GLY A 136 -3.67 -12.06 0.08
CA GLY A 136 -4.79 -11.09 0.02
C GLY A 136 -5.02 -10.50 -1.37
N PHE A 137 -4.03 -10.55 -2.26
CA PHE A 137 -4.24 -10.21 -3.67
C PHE A 137 -4.90 -11.39 -4.40
N PRO A 138 -6.05 -11.20 -5.08
CA PRO A 138 -6.69 -12.28 -5.82
C PRO A 138 -5.89 -12.66 -7.08
N LYS A 139 -6.38 -13.68 -7.78
CA LYS A 139 -5.94 -13.96 -9.15
C LYS A 139 -6.46 -12.90 -10.12
N LYS A 140 -6.00 -12.93 -11.38
CA LYS A 140 -6.43 -11.99 -12.43
C LYS A 140 -7.94 -11.99 -12.66
N ASP A 141 -8.59 -13.13 -12.48
CA ASP A 141 -10.04 -13.32 -12.63
C ASP A 141 -10.85 -12.86 -11.39
N GLY A 142 -10.18 -12.34 -10.36
CA GLY A 142 -10.79 -11.91 -9.09
C GLY A 142 -11.02 -13.03 -8.08
N SER A 143 -10.82 -14.30 -8.43
CA SER A 143 -10.98 -15.41 -7.49
C SER A 143 -9.76 -15.54 -6.55
N PRO A 144 -9.95 -16.06 -5.31
CA PRO A 144 -8.88 -16.13 -4.32
C PRO A 144 -7.71 -17.01 -4.76
N LEU A 145 -6.49 -16.65 -4.34
CA LEU A 145 -5.33 -17.56 -4.37
C LEU A 145 -5.21 -18.24 -3.01
N GLN A 146 -5.49 -19.54 -2.95
CA GLN A 146 -5.49 -20.30 -1.70
C GLN A 146 -4.19 -21.09 -1.55
N PHE A 147 -3.59 -21.01 -0.36
CA PHE A 147 -2.45 -21.82 0.04
C PHE A 147 -2.89 -22.89 1.04
N ASP A 148 -2.70 -24.16 0.70
CA ASP A 148 -3.00 -25.29 1.55
C ASP A 148 -1.71 -25.88 2.11
N VAL A 149 -1.48 -25.63 3.40
CA VAL A 149 -0.30 -26.09 4.13
C VAL A 149 -0.17 -27.62 4.12
N ASN A 150 -1.28 -28.36 4.00
CA ASN A 150 -1.27 -29.82 4.05
C ASN A 150 -0.82 -30.46 2.73
N ARG A 151 -0.70 -29.67 1.65
CA ARG A 151 -0.29 -30.14 0.32
C ARG A 151 1.16 -29.78 -0.03
N GLN A 152 1.95 -29.32 0.94
CA GLN A 152 3.35 -28.94 0.70
C GLN A 152 4.23 -30.07 0.18
N SER A 153 3.86 -31.34 0.41
CA SER A 153 4.58 -32.51 -0.13
C SER A 153 4.18 -32.90 -1.55
N ASP A 154 3.12 -32.30 -2.11
CA ASP A 154 2.61 -32.57 -3.46
C ASP A 154 3.33 -31.68 -4.50
N PRO A 155 4.21 -32.25 -5.35
CA PRO A 155 4.98 -31.46 -6.32
C PRO A 155 4.13 -30.75 -7.37
N ASP A 156 3.04 -31.39 -7.82
CA ASP A 156 2.15 -30.83 -8.86
C ASP A 156 1.35 -29.65 -8.29
N TYR A 157 0.86 -29.78 -7.06
CA TYR A 157 0.24 -28.68 -6.32
C TYR A 157 1.19 -27.49 -6.20
N ASN A 158 2.41 -27.74 -5.72
CA ASN A 158 3.41 -26.69 -5.52
C ASN A 158 3.77 -25.99 -6.84
N GLN A 159 3.94 -26.75 -7.92
CA GLN A 159 4.24 -26.19 -9.24
C GLN A 159 3.11 -25.29 -9.74
N GLN A 160 1.85 -25.76 -9.64
CA GLN A 160 0.70 -24.98 -10.06
C GLN A 160 0.49 -23.73 -9.18
N PHE A 161 0.61 -23.86 -7.86
CA PHE A 161 0.52 -22.75 -6.92
C PHE A 161 1.56 -21.67 -7.23
N LEU A 162 2.83 -22.05 -7.41
CA LEU A 162 3.90 -21.09 -7.71
C LEU A 162 3.67 -20.42 -9.08
N LYS A 163 3.21 -21.16 -10.09
CA LYS A 163 2.85 -20.59 -11.39
C LYS A 163 1.77 -19.52 -11.24
N ASP A 164 0.69 -19.82 -10.52
CA ASP A 164 -0.38 -18.85 -10.29
C ASP A 164 0.09 -17.67 -9.44
N PHE A 165 0.86 -17.95 -8.39
CA PHE A 165 1.41 -16.96 -7.47
C PHE A 165 2.23 -15.88 -8.20
N TYR A 166 3.06 -16.28 -9.18
CA TYR A 166 3.92 -15.34 -9.91
C TYR A 166 3.30 -14.79 -11.19
N THR A 167 2.42 -15.52 -11.88
CA THR A 167 1.99 -15.14 -13.24
C THR A 167 0.50 -14.85 -13.39
N ASN A 168 -0.32 -15.23 -12.41
CA ASN A 168 -1.78 -15.14 -12.49
C ASN A 168 -2.37 -14.31 -11.36
N ARG A 169 -1.83 -13.12 -11.11
CA ARG A 169 -2.25 -12.24 -10.01
C ARG A 169 -2.92 -10.96 -10.47
N ASP A 170 -3.72 -10.39 -9.58
CA ASP A 170 -4.22 -9.03 -9.69
C ASP A 170 -3.06 -8.05 -10.03
N PRO A 171 -3.22 -7.13 -11.00
CA PRO A 171 -2.20 -6.14 -11.35
C PRO A 171 -1.62 -5.36 -10.16
N ARG A 172 -2.41 -5.14 -9.09
CA ARG A 172 -2.00 -4.45 -7.87
C ARG A 172 -0.92 -5.23 -7.11
N PHE A 173 -0.86 -6.56 -7.23
CA PHE A 173 0.21 -7.38 -6.66
C PHE A 173 1.57 -6.98 -7.24
N TYR A 174 1.68 -6.91 -8.57
CA TYR A 174 2.92 -6.58 -9.29
C TYR A 174 3.37 -5.12 -9.10
N ALA A 175 2.42 -4.23 -8.79
CA ALA A 175 2.69 -2.84 -8.46
C ALA A 175 3.14 -2.64 -6.99
N THR A 176 2.75 -3.56 -6.10
CA THR A 176 2.98 -3.43 -4.65
C THR A 176 4.17 -4.24 -4.16
N VAL A 177 4.44 -5.39 -4.75
CA VAL A 177 5.43 -6.34 -4.25
C VAL A 177 6.57 -6.49 -5.26
N PHE A 178 7.80 -6.41 -4.76
CA PHE A 178 8.99 -6.85 -5.46
C PHE A 178 9.34 -8.28 -5.02
N PHE A 179 9.63 -9.16 -5.98
CA PHE A 179 9.79 -10.59 -5.76
C PHE A 179 10.83 -11.19 -6.71
N GLY A 180 11.20 -12.44 -6.46
CA GLY A 180 12.18 -13.17 -7.26
C GLY A 180 11.80 -13.28 -8.75
N GLY A 181 12.73 -13.03 -9.66
CA GLY A 181 12.51 -13.28 -11.10
C GLY A 181 12.00 -12.09 -11.92
N VAL A 182 11.94 -10.89 -11.34
CA VAL A 182 11.74 -9.62 -12.08
C VAL A 182 13.02 -8.78 -12.08
N PRO A 183 13.21 -7.88 -13.07
CA PRO A 183 14.30 -6.91 -13.03
C PRO A 183 14.25 -6.08 -11.76
N TYR A 184 15.43 -5.71 -11.25
CA TYR A 184 15.55 -4.87 -10.07
C TYR A 184 14.79 -3.55 -10.23
N MET A 185 14.23 -3.06 -9.13
CA MET A 185 13.25 -1.98 -9.12
C MET A 185 13.80 -0.60 -9.55
N THR A 186 15.11 -0.41 -9.48
CA THR A 186 15.80 0.84 -9.83
C THR A 186 16.90 0.57 -10.86
N ALA A 187 17.47 1.64 -11.42
CA ALA A 187 18.57 1.57 -12.39
C ALA A 187 19.94 1.14 -11.79
N ASP A 188 19.94 0.66 -10.54
CA ASP A 188 21.13 0.44 -9.73
C ASP A 188 22.05 -0.67 -10.22
N GLU A 189 23.33 -0.49 -9.89
CA GLU A 189 24.36 -1.52 -9.87
C GLU A 189 24.84 -1.62 -8.42
N LEU A 190 24.54 -2.73 -7.75
CA LEU A 190 25.00 -3.00 -6.39
C LEU A 190 26.05 -4.09 -6.50
N ALA A 191 27.32 -3.74 -6.72
CA ALA A 191 28.38 -4.69 -7.08
C ALA A 191 28.37 -5.99 -6.24
N ASP A 192 28.10 -5.88 -4.94
CA ASP A 192 28.05 -7.01 -4.01
C ASP A 192 26.75 -7.83 -4.06
N SER A 193 25.60 -7.22 -4.35
CA SER A 193 24.27 -7.83 -4.19
C SER A 193 23.40 -7.90 -5.46
N TYR A 194 23.65 -7.08 -6.47
CA TYR A 194 22.89 -7.02 -7.72
C TYR A 194 23.73 -6.48 -8.90
N ARG A 195 23.80 -7.22 -10.02
CA ARG A 195 24.28 -6.69 -11.31
C ARG A 195 23.11 -6.25 -12.18
N LYS A 196 23.24 -5.10 -12.80
CA LYS A 196 22.28 -4.56 -13.75
C LYS A 196 21.99 -5.56 -14.87
N GLY A 197 20.70 -5.76 -15.13
CA GLY A 197 20.21 -6.68 -16.16
C GLY A 197 19.95 -8.11 -15.65
N GLU A 198 20.40 -8.47 -14.44
CA GLU A 198 20.02 -9.74 -13.81
C GLU A 198 18.60 -9.66 -13.23
N THR A 199 17.99 -10.83 -13.01
CA THR A 199 16.79 -10.94 -12.16
C THR A 199 17.23 -11.19 -10.73
N TYR A 200 16.66 -10.47 -9.78
CA TYR A 200 17.03 -10.60 -8.38
C TYR A 200 16.27 -11.77 -7.75
N TRP A 201 16.94 -12.66 -7.00
CA TRP A 201 16.34 -13.83 -6.36
C TRP A 201 16.72 -13.93 -4.88
N CYS A 202 15.75 -13.68 -4.00
CA CYS A 202 15.87 -13.87 -2.56
C CYS A 202 15.07 -15.09 -2.11
N VAL A 203 15.62 -16.28 -2.35
CA VAL A 203 15.01 -17.54 -1.94
C VAL A 203 15.98 -18.28 -1.04
N TYR A 204 15.45 -18.99 -0.04
CA TYR A 204 16.21 -19.86 0.84
C TYR A 204 16.04 -21.31 0.41
N ARG A 205 17.15 -22.04 0.29
CA ARG A 205 17.17 -23.47 -0.02
C ARG A 205 17.74 -24.22 1.18
N PHE A 206 17.09 -25.32 1.58
CA PHE A 206 17.65 -26.23 2.56
C PHE A 206 19.00 -26.74 2.04
N ASN A 207 20.04 -26.63 2.87
CA ASN A 207 21.41 -26.96 2.47
C ASN A 207 21.70 -28.48 2.52
N GLY A 208 20.70 -29.30 2.84
CA GLY A 208 20.82 -30.76 2.89
C GLY A 208 21.44 -31.31 4.17
N SER A 209 21.78 -30.45 5.14
CA SER A 209 22.44 -30.83 6.40
C SER A 209 21.59 -30.47 7.62
N GLY A 210 21.49 -31.40 8.57
CA GLY A 210 20.76 -31.18 9.83
C GLY A 210 19.24 -31.22 9.71
N ASP A 211 18.55 -30.65 10.69
CA ASP A 211 17.09 -30.59 10.75
C ASP A 211 16.53 -29.51 9.80
N ALA A 212 15.59 -29.90 8.93
CA ALA A 212 14.91 -29.00 7.99
C ALA A 212 13.94 -28.01 8.68
N THR A 213 13.67 -28.15 9.98
CA THR A 213 12.95 -27.15 10.78
C THR A 213 13.85 -26.04 11.30
N ASN A 214 15.18 -26.24 11.30
CA ASN A 214 16.13 -25.24 11.78
C ASN A 214 16.57 -24.31 10.65
N ARG A 215 16.25 -23.01 10.80
CA ARG A 215 16.56 -21.96 9.82
C ARG A 215 18.04 -21.84 9.50
N THR A 216 18.95 -22.17 10.42
CA THR A 216 20.40 -22.11 10.17
C THR A 216 20.86 -23.09 9.08
N ASN A 217 20.03 -24.10 8.77
CA ASN A 217 20.30 -25.10 7.74
C ASN A 217 19.75 -24.69 6.37
N TYR A 218 19.35 -23.43 6.19
CA TYR A 218 18.96 -22.87 4.91
C TYR A 218 19.99 -21.85 4.45
N THR A 219 20.37 -21.92 3.18
CA THR A 219 21.26 -20.94 2.55
C THR A 219 20.49 -20.15 1.51
N SER A 220 20.76 -18.85 1.42
CA SER A 220 20.16 -18.02 0.38
C SER A 220 20.74 -18.39 -0.99
N VAL A 221 19.88 -18.53 -1.99
CA VAL A 221 20.23 -18.71 -3.40
C VAL A 221 21.09 -17.55 -3.92
N LEU A 222 20.91 -16.34 -3.37
CA LEU A 222 21.77 -15.17 -3.65
C LEU A 222 23.25 -15.49 -3.37
N VAL A 223 23.52 -16.15 -2.25
CA VAL A 223 24.87 -16.54 -1.83
C VAL A 223 25.29 -17.84 -2.50
N SER A 224 24.45 -18.88 -2.49
CA SER A 224 24.84 -20.22 -2.93
C SER A 224 24.97 -20.33 -4.45
N ASP A 225 24.07 -19.72 -5.21
CA ASP A 225 23.95 -19.93 -6.66
C ASP A 225 24.49 -18.70 -7.41
N PHE A 226 24.12 -17.48 -6.99
CA PHE A 226 24.56 -16.24 -7.64
C PHE A 226 25.91 -15.71 -7.13
N LYS A 227 26.46 -16.32 -6.06
CA LYS A 227 27.75 -15.94 -5.44
C LYS A 227 27.81 -14.45 -5.07
N ARG A 228 26.71 -13.93 -4.54
CA ARG A 228 26.55 -12.52 -4.12
C ARG A 228 26.50 -12.39 -2.61
N GLY A 229 26.95 -11.23 -2.13
CA GLY A 229 26.66 -10.75 -0.79
C GLY A 229 25.26 -10.11 -0.71
N GLY A 230 24.99 -9.45 0.41
CA GLY A 230 23.73 -8.72 0.64
C GLY A 230 22.73 -9.43 1.55
N ILE A 231 21.69 -8.71 1.92
CA ILE A 231 20.65 -9.18 2.84
C ILE A 231 19.53 -9.84 2.03
N ALA A 232 19.41 -11.17 2.15
CA ALA A 232 18.38 -11.95 1.44
C ALA A 232 16.98 -11.91 2.09
N GLY A 233 16.85 -11.32 3.27
CA GLY A 233 15.58 -11.20 3.98
C GLY A 233 15.14 -12.43 4.78
N ILE A 234 13.90 -12.44 5.23
CA ILE A 234 13.28 -13.58 5.92
C ILE A 234 12.24 -14.23 5.01
N VAL A 235 11.43 -13.40 4.33
CA VAL A 235 10.30 -13.88 3.52
C VAL A 235 10.58 -13.96 2.02
N GLY A 236 11.64 -13.29 1.52
CA GLY A 236 12.01 -13.28 0.09
C GLY A 236 11.23 -12.28 -0.78
N PHE A 237 10.41 -11.42 -0.16
CA PHE A 237 9.59 -10.40 -0.78
C PHE A 237 9.89 -9.03 -0.18
N TYR A 238 9.71 -7.98 -0.99
CA TYR A 238 9.99 -6.59 -0.61
C TYR A 238 8.84 -5.69 -1.03
N ASP A 239 8.67 -4.58 -0.33
CA ASP A 239 7.77 -3.52 -0.78
C ASP A 239 8.30 -2.84 -2.06
N ARG A 240 7.38 -2.46 -2.93
CA ARG A 240 7.64 -1.74 -4.18
C ARG A 240 6.74 -0.52 -4.33
N LYS A 241 5.65 -0.45 -3.55
CA LYS A 241 4.58 0.52 -3.76
C LYS A 241 5.08 1.93 -3.49
N GLY A 242 4.91 2.82 -4.45
CA GLY A 242 5.32 4.23 -4.33
C GLY A 242 6.82 4.46 -4.21
N MET A 243 7.66 3.44 -4.43
CA MET A 243 9.11 3.63 -4.45
C MET A 243 9.53 4.39 -5.70
N ASP A 244 10.35 5.44 -5.54
CA ASP A 244 10.98 6.11 -6.68
C ASP A 244 11.93 5.16 -7.42
N THR A 245 11.50 4.67 -8.58
CA THR A 245 12.28 3.75 -9.41
C THR A 245 13.45 4.44 -10.13
N THR A 246 13.50 5.77 -10.11
CA THR A 246 14.59 6.57 -10.71
C THR A 246 15.72 6.84 -9.72
N ALA A 247 15.48 6.67 -8.41
CA ALA A 247 16.46 6.90 -7.36
C ALA A 247 17.54 5.80 -7.31
N ALA A 248 18.66 6.04 -7.97
CA ALA A 248 19.86 5.21 -7.88
C ALA A 248 20.68 5.51 -6.61
N ALA A 249 21.25 4.46 -6.01
CA ALA A 249 22.19 4.52 -4.89
C ALA A 249 23.49 5.25 -5.27
N ALA A 250 23.97 5.08 -6.51
CA ALA A 250 25.16 5.76 -7.02
C ALA A 250 25.03 7.30 -7.02
N ASP A 251 23.80 7.81 -7.16
CA ASP A 251 23.53 9.25 -7.24
C ASP A 251 23.19 9.89 -5.88
N GLN A 252 23.30 9.13 -4.77
CA GLN A 252 22.79 9.53 -3.45
C GLN A 252 21.30 9.92 -3.43
N ASN A 253 20.52 9.53 -4.44
CA ASN A 253 19.11 9.92 -4.57
C ASN A 253 18.17 9.07 -3.71
N ILE A 254 18.66 7.95 -3.18
CA ILE A 254 17.88 6.96 -2.42
C ILE A 254 17.26 7.53 -1.13
N ASN A 255 17.92 8.51 -0.52
CA ASN A 255 17.42 9.24 0.65
C ASN A 255 17.01 10.69 0.32
N ARG A 256 16.86 11.00 -0.97
CA ARG A 256 16.51 12.32 -1.51
C ARG A 256 15.33 12.26 -2.47
N SER A 257 14.55 11.18 -2.42
CA SER A 257 13.38 11.05 -3.27
C SER A 257 12.41 12.20 -3.02
N GLN A 258 11.78 12.64 -4.10
CA GLN A 258 10.76 13.70 -4.10
C GLN A 258 9.41 13.16 -4.57
N THR A 259 9.23 11.82 -4.57
CA THR A 259 7.95 11.21 -4.91
C THR A 259 6.94 11.50 -3.81
N ASP A 260 5.91 12.27 -4.13
CA ASP A 260 4.80 12.59 -3.24
C ASP A 260 4.01 11.35 -2.82
N PHE A 261 3.53 11.34 -1.58
CA PHE A 261 2.78 10.21 -1.04
C PHE A 261 1.29 10.55 -0.85
N PRO A 262 0.37 9.89 -1.56
CA PRO A 262 -1.07 10.04 -1.33
C PRO A 262 -1.44 9.54 0.06
N VAL A 263 -1.90 10.46 0.92
CA VAL A 263 -2.36 10.16 2.28
C VAL A 263 -3.81 9.70 2.27
N ILE A 264 -4.68 10.41 1.53
CA ILE A 264 -6.07 10.02 1.29
C ILE A 264 -6.32 9.97 -0.21
N ARG A 265 -6.91 8.86 -0.65
CA ARG A 265 -7.28 8.64 -2.05
C ARG A 265 -8.79 8.55 -2.20
N TYR A 266 -9.31 8.89 -3.37
CA TYR A 266 -10.72 8.74 -3.69
C TYR A 266 -11.20 7.29 -3.52
N ALA A 267 -10.35 6.31 -3.83
CA ALA A 267 -10.65 4.90 -3.56
C ALA A 267 -10.94 4.61 -2.08
N GLU A 268 -10.26 5.27 -1.14
CA GLU A 268 -10.51 5.10 0.29
C GLU A 268 -11.86 5.70 0.70
N VAL A 269 -12.20 6.88 0.17
CA VAL A 269 -13.52 7.49 0.39
C VAL A 269 -14.64 6.58 -0.11
N LEU A 270 -14.47 5.94 -1.26
CA LEU A 270 -15.42 4.95 -1.77
C LEU A 270 -15.52 3.71 -0.85
N MET A 271 -14.39 3.17 -0.40
CA MET A 271 -14.39 1.99 0.47
C MET A 271 -15.03 2.28 1.84
N ASN A 272 -14.73 3.43 2.44
CA ASN A 272 -15.34 3.84 3.71
C ASN A 272 -16.85 4.03 3.58
N TYR A 273 -17.29 4.69 2.50
CA TYR A 273 -18.70 4.84 2.19
C TYR A 273 -19.39 3.48 1.96
N GLY A 274 -18.77 2.58 1.19
CA GLY A 274 -19.29 1.24 0.94
C GLY A 274 -19.42 0.39 2.21
N GLU A 275 -18.44 0.46 3.11
CA GLU A 275 -18.51 -0.21 4.42
C GLU A 275 -19.68 0.33 5.26
N CYS A 276 -19.79 1.66 5.39
CA CYS A 276 -20.92 2.25 6.10
C CYS A 276 -22.27 1.94 5.45
N ALA A 277 -22.33 1.86 4.11
CA ALA A 277 -23.54 1.50 3.38
C ALA A 277 -23.93 0.04 3.66
N ASN A 278 -22.96 -0.88 3.72
CA ASN A 278 -23.21 -2.26 4.08
C ASN A 278 -23.78 -2.37 5.51
N GLU A 279 -23.14 -1.72 6.47
CA GLU A 279 -23.53 -1.78 7.89
C GLU A 279 -24.88 -1.11 8.17
N THR A 280 -25.29 -0.14 7.36
CA THR A 280 -26.62 0.49 7.44
C THR A 280 -27.68 -0.22 6.59
N GLY A 281 -27.34 -1.33 5.93
CA GLY A 281 -28.27 -2.12 5.13
C GLY A 281 -28.56 -1.57 3.73
N ASN A 282 -27.83 -0.55 3.28
CA ASN A 282 -27.94 0.09 1.97
C ASN A 282 -27.18 -0.71 0.88
N LYS A 283 -27.55 -1.97 0.68
CA LYS A 283 -26.83 -2.93 -0.19
C LYS A 283 -26.66 -2.53 -1.66
N GLY A 284 -27.49 -1.62 -2.17
CA GLY A 284 -27.35 -1.11 -3.54
C GLY A 284 -26.27 -0.03 -3.68
N GLU A 285 -25.89 0.59 -2.57
CA GLU A 285 -24.83 1.61 -2.50
C GLU A 285 -23.48 1.03 -2.03
N ALA A 286 -23.50 -0.11 -1.33
CA ALA A 286 -22.32 -0.85 -0.87
C ALA A 286 -21.63 -1.61 -2.01
#